data_AF-A0A5B6VMF4-F1
#
_entry.id   AF-A0A5B6VMF4-F1
#
_cell.length_a   1.000
_cell.length_b   1.000
_cell.length_c   1.000
_cell.angle_alpha   90.00
_cell.angle_beta   90.00
_cell.angle_gamma   90.00
#
_symmetry.space_group_name_H-M   'P 1'
#
loop_
_entity.id
_entity.type
_entity.pdbx_description
1 polymer ?
#
loop_
_entity_poly.entity_id
_entity_poly.type
_entity_poly.pdbx_seq_one_letter_code
_entity_poly.pdbx_strand_id
1 'polypeptide(L)'
;MGLTNDIWAGTTVLSYVNMVCATLRHSIPKSIVYCQVREAKRSLLDFFYTELGKLEQKRLSALLNEDPAVMERRSALAKRLELYRSAQAEIDTVAWSKNNAHHRRSVAASLVEGVYILERDRQEKREGSQALAPPWWEFFHFKLVRKLIDDVDFCIFGAIYEYKPPSSHCNGSIVSIDGNPRYVIAFRGTITKPDSFTRDFELDIHIMRNGLHQTSRFEIGMQAVRNMVATVGASNVWLAGHSLGAAMAMLAGKTMAKMGNFLEAFLFNPPYLSAPIERIKDKKVKHGIRIAGSVITAGLALAARGKNPRSRSEDPFSALSAWTPSLCVNPADHLCSEYIGYFEHRKKMEEIGAGAIERLATQHSLGGLFMSVVGKGVEAAEPLHLLPSANLTVNLSPSNDFKQAHGIHQWWRPDLNLKCSLYKFK
;
A
#
# COMPACT_ATOMS: atom_id res chain seq x y z
N MET A 1 37.94 96.14 -14.19
CA MET A 1 37.29 95.41 -15.30
C MET A 1 38.00 94.10 -15.69
N GLY A 2 38.89 93.53 -14.84
CA GLY A 2 39.66 92.31 -15.18
C GLY A 2 39.22 91.01 -14.48
N LEU A 3 38.49 91.07 -13.35
CA LEU A 3 38.21 89.89 -12.51
C LEU A 3 37.01 89.03 -12.95
N THR A 4 36.12 89.53 -13.81
CA THR A 4 34.91 88.81 -14.25
C THR A 4 35.13 87.95 -15.49
N ASN A 5 36.10 88.29 -16.36
CA ASN A 5 36.40 87.52 -17.56
C ASN A 5 37.15 86.21 -17.23
N ASP A 6 38.00 86.20 -16.20
CA ASP A 6 38.77 85.02 -15.80
C ASP A 6 37.89 83.92 -15.15
N ILE A 7 36.82 84.30 -14.43
CA ILE A 7 35.89 83.35 -13.79
C ILE A 7 34.98 82.67 -14.84
N TRP A 8 34.54 83.42 -15.86
CA TRP A 8 33.78 82.88 -16.99
C TRP A 8 34.63 81.98 -17.89
N ALA A 9 35.90 82.35 -18.10
CA ALA A 9 36.85 81.49 -18.80
C ALA A 9 37.11 80.19 -18.01
N GLY A 10 37.34 80.27 -16.69
CA GLY A 10 37.57 79.10 -15.85
C GLY A 10 36.38 78.14 -15.75
N THR A 11 35.14 78.65 -15.65
CA THR A 11 33.92 77.82 -15.66
C THR A 11 33.65 77.16 -17.01
N THR A 12 33.94 77.86 -18.12
CA THR A 12 33.82 77.31 -19.47
C THR A 12 34.86 76.20 -19.70
N VAL A 13 36.10 76.41 -19.27
CA VAL A 13 37.17 75.39 -19.33
C VAL A 13 36.82 74.18 -18.48
N LEU A 14 36.30 74.37 -17.26
CA LEU A 14 35.90 73.27 -16.38
C LEU A 14 34.73 72.45 -16.97
N SER A 15 33.75 73.11 -17.59
CA SER A 15 32.65 72.44 -18.28
C SER A 15 33.15 71.59 -19.47
N TYR A 16 34.08 72.13 -20.26
CA TYR A 16 34.72 71.39 -21.34
C TYR A 16 35.53 70.19 -20.84
N VAL A 17 36.33 70.36 -19.77
CA VAL A 17 37.08 69.25 -19.15
C VAL A 17 36.14 68.16 -18.64
N ASN A 18 35.03 68.51 -17.98
CA ASN A 18 34.04 67.54 -17.52
C ASN A 18 33.36 66.80 -18.67
N MET A 19 33.02 67.50 -19.76
CA MET A 19 32.49 66.89 -20.98
C MET A 19 33.49 65.90 -21.60
N VAL A 20 34.77 66.27 -21.68
CA VAL A 20 35.83 65.39 -22.18
C VAL A 20 36.03 64.17 -21.27
N CYS A 21 36.08 64.36 -19.95
CA CYS A 21 36.20 63.26 -18.99
C CYS A 21 35.00 62.29 -19.04
N ALA A 22 33.77 62.81 -19.16
CA ALA A 22 32.57 61.99 -19.34
C ALA A 22 32.64 61.18 -20.65
N THR A 23 33.15 61.78 -21.72
CA THR A 23 33.36 61.11 -23.01
C THR A 23 34.42 60.01 -22.91
N LEU A 24 35.57 60.30 -22.29
CA LEU A 24 36.67 59.36 -22.09
C LEU A 24 36.27 58.17 -21.20
N ARG A 25 35.45 58.41 -20.18
CA ARG A 25 34.91 57.35 -19.30
C ARG A 25 34.16 56.26 -20.07
N HIS A 26 33.55 56.60 -21.21
CA HIS A 26 32.85 55.64 -22.07
C HIS A 26 33.69 55.18 -23.26
N SER A 27 34.54 56.02 -23.84
CA SER A 27 35.29 55.68 -25.05
C SER A 27 36.49 54.78 -24.76
N ILE A 28 37.22 54.98 -23.65
CA ILE A 28 38.41 54.18 -23.32
C ILE A 28 38.07 52.70 -23.12
N PRO A 29 37.07 52.31 -22.28
CA PRO A 29 36.71 50.91 -22.11
C PRO A 29 36.19 50.27 -23.42
N LYS A 30 35.43 51.02 -24.22
CA LYS A 30 34.94 50.54 -25.53
C LYS A 30 36.10 50.26 -26.49
N SER A 31 37.09 51.14 -26.55
CA SER A 31 38.31 50.95 -27.35
C SER A 31 39.12 49.75 -26.88
N ILE A 32 39.27 49.54 -25.56
CA ILE A 32 39.96 48.37 -25.01
C ILE A 32 39.20 47.07 -25.37
N VAL A 33 37.89 47.02 -25.17
CA VAL A 33 37.08 45.85 -25.52
C VAL A 33 37.13 45.58 -27.02
N TYR A 34 37.02 46.61 -27.85
CA TYR A 34 37.02 46.45 -29.30
C TYR A 34 38.39 46.02 -29.82
N CYS A 35 39.47 46.72 -29.46
CA CYS A 35 40.79 46.49 -30.03
C CYS A 35 41.57 45.35 -29.37
N GLN A 36 41.29 45.02 -28.10
CA GLN A 36 42.02 43.97 -27.39
C GLN A 36 41.16 42.74 -27.19
N VAL A 37 40.01 42.86 -26.52
CA VAL A 37 39.22 41.68 -26.11
C VAL A 37 38.57 41.00 -27.31
N ARG A 38 37.90 41.76 -28.17
CA ARG A 38 37.20 41.25 -29.34
C ARG A 38 38.16 40.72 -30.39
N GLU A 39 39.25 41.45 -30.66
CA GLU A 39 40.29 40.99 -31.59
C GLU A 39 41.05 39.77 -31.05
N ALA A 40 41.40 39.71 -29.77
CA ALA A 40 42.03 38.52 -29.19
C ALA A 40 41.11 37.29 -29.26
N LYS A 41 39.81 37.44 -28.97
CA LYS A 41 38.84 36.36 -29.13
C LYS A 41 38.75 35.88 -30.58
N ARG A 42 38.66 36.81 -31.53
CA ARG A 42 38.55 36.49 -32.96
C ARG A 42 39.82 35.79 -33.45
N SER A 43 40.98 36.35 -33.15
CA SER A 43 42.28 35.80 -33.51
C SER A 43 42.51 34.41 -32.92
N LEU A 44 42.15 34.20 -31.64
CA LEU A 44 42.24 32.89 -31.00
C LEU A 44 41.37 31.84 -31.68
N LEU A 45 40.13 32.19 -32.02
CA LEU A 45 39.21 31.28 -32.70
C LEU A 45 39.67 30.99 -34.13
N ASP A 46 40.04 32.02 -34.90
CA ASP A 46 40.54 31.87 -36.27
C ASP A 46 41.81 31.00 -36.29
N PHE A 47 42.74 31.22 -35.34
CA PHE A 47 43.91 30.38 -35.15
C PHE A 47 43.54 28.94 -34.79
N PHE A 48 42.65 28.75 -33.81
CA PHE A 48 42.21 27.42 -33.38
C PHE A 48 41.56 26.61 -34.52
N TYR A 49 40.65 27.21 -35.28
CA TYR A 49 40.02 26.55 -36.43
C TYR A 49 41.00 26.26 -37.55
N THR A 50 41.91 27.20 -37.83
CA THR A 50 42.95 27.02 -38.86
C THR A 50 43.91 25.89 -38.48
N GLU A 51 44.34 25.82 -37.22
CA GLU A 51 45.21 24.74 -36.74
C GLU A 51 44.48 23.40 -36.73
N LEU A 52 43.23 23.34 -36.26
CA LEU A 52 42.42 22.11 -36.33
C LEU A 52 42.23 21.62 -37.77
N GLY A 53 41.96 22.53 -38.73
CA GLY A 53 41.77 22.18 -40.13
C GLY A 53 43.02 21.65 -40.84
N LYS A 54 44.22 21.98 -40.33
CA LYS A 54 45.51 21.47 -40.84
C LYS A 54 45.89 20.11 -40.26
N LEU A 55 45.25 19.66 -39.18
CA LEU A 55 45.62 18.39 -38.55
C LEU A 55 45.15 17.21 -39.40
N GLU A 56 46.08 16.32 -39.72
CA GLU A 56 45.75 15.02 -40.32
C GLU A 56 44.90 14.17 -39.36
N GLN A 57 44.06 13.30 -39.93
CA GLN A 57 43.14 12.44 -39.18
C GLN A 57 43.81 11.66 -38.03
N LYS A 58 45.07 11.24 -38.21
CA LYS A 58 45.87 10.53 -37.18
C LYS A 58 46.22 11.40 -35.97
N ARG A 59 46.55 12.68 -36.18
CA ARG A 59 46.86 13.62 -35.09
C ARG A 59 45.59 14.07 -34.38
N LEU A 60 44.51 14.29 -35.13
CA LEU A 60 43.21 14.60 -34.57
C LEU A 60 42.68 13.45 -33.69
N SER A 61 42.82 12.20 -34.14
CA SER A 61 42.46 11.04 -33.31
C SER A 61 43.31 10.94 -32.05
N ALA A 62 44.60 11.28 -32.12
CA ALA A 62 45.47 11.27 -30.95
C ALA A 62 45.08 12.33 -29.89
N LEU A 63 44.62 13.51 -30.31
CA LEU A 63 44.10 14.55 -29.41
C LEU A 63 42.74 14.18 -28.79
N LEU A 64 41.95 13.35 -29.47
CA LEU A 64 40.64 12.88 -29.02
C LEU A 64 40.73 11.57 -28.22
N ASN A 65 41.90 10.93 -28.16
CA ASN A 65 42.09 9.74 -27.37
C ASN A 65 41.89 10.07 -25.89
N GLU A 66 40.96 9.35 -25.28
CA GLU A 66 40.74 9.44 -23.85
C GLU A 66 41.95 8.90 -23.09
N ASP A 67 42.28 9.53 -21.97
CA ASP A 67 43.30 9.04 -21.06
C ASP A 67 42.99 7.57 -20.67
N PRO A 68 43.93 6.62 -20.89
CA PRO A 68 43.75 5.22 -20.54
C PRO A 68 43.30 5.00 -19.08
N ALA A 69 43.77 5.83 -18.15
CA ALA A 69 43.37 5.75 -16.74
C ALA A 69 41.89 6.17 -16.54
N VAL A 70 41.39 7.12 -17.32
CA VAL A 70 39.97 7.53 -17.30
C VAL A 70 39.11 6.44 -17.93
N MET A 71 39.55 5.86 -19.05
CA MET A 71 38.87 4.76 -19.71
C MET A 71 38.76 3.52 -18.80
N GLU A 72 39.87 3.14 -18.14
CA GLU A 72 39.91 2.04 -17.18
C GLU A 72 39.00 2.31 -15.98
N ARG A 73 39.04 3.53 -15.42
CA ARG A 73 38.16 3.93 -14.32
C ARG A 73 36.69 3.86 -14.72
N ARG A 74 36.32 4.33 -15.92
CA ARG A 74 34.95 4.23 -16.44
C ARG A 74 34.52 2.77 -16.60
N SER A 75 35.38 1.92 -17.14
CA SER A 75 35.12 0.49 -17.29
C SER A 75 34.94 -0.21 -15.94
N ALA A 76 35.80 0.09 -14.96
CA ALA A 76 35.70 -0.45 -13.60
C ALA A 76 34.40 0.00 -12.90
N LEU A 77 34.03 1.28 -13.03
CA LEU A 77 32.77 1.80 -12.48
C LEU A 77 31.55 1.16 -13.14
N ALA A 78 31.57 0.96 -14.47
CA ALA A 78 30.49 0.28 -15.19
C ALA A 78 30.33 -1.17 -14.72
N LYS A 79 31.43 -1.91 -14.56
CA LYS A 79 31.40 -3.28 -13.99
C LYS A 79 30.85 -3.29 -12.57
N ARG A 80 31.29 -2.35 -11.71
CA ARG A 80 30.80 -2.25 -10.34
C ARG A 80 29.30 -1.90 -10.28
N LEU A 81 28.83 -1.02 -11.16
CA LEU A 81 27.41 -0.69 -11.28
C LEU A 81 26.58 -1.91 -11.67
N GLU A 82 27.09 -2.73 -12.59
CA GLU A 82 26.41 -3.97 -13.01
C GLU A 82 26.31 -4.98 -11.86
N LEU A 83 27.39 -5.14 -11.08
CA LEU A 83 27.36 -5.97 -9.86
C LEU A 83 26.31 -5.47 -8.85
N TYR A 84 26.19 -4.15 -8.65
CA TYR A 84 25.16 -3.59 -7.75
C TYR A 84 23.75 -3.82 -8.29
N ARG A 85 23.53 -3.71 -9.60
CA ARG A 85 22.23 -4.02 -10.22
C ARG A 85 21.86 -5.50 -10.06
N SER A 86 22.82 -6.41 -10.25
CA SER A 86 22.63 -7.84 -10.03
C SER A 86 22.27 -8.13 -8.58
N ALA A 87 23.04 -7.58 -7.63
CA ALA A 87 22.76 -7.74 -6.20
C ALA A 87 21.39 -7.18 -5.80
N GLN A 88 20.99 -6.03 -6.35
CA GLN A 88 19.66 -5.48 -6.16
C GLN A 88 18.57 -6.43 -6.70
N ALA A 89 18.75 -6.98 -7.90
CA ALA A 89 17.78 -7.91 -8.50
C ALA A 89 17.65 -9.22 -7.69
N GLU A 90 18.74 -9.73 -7.12
CA GLU A 90 18.72 -10.87 -6.21
C GLU A 90 17.95 -10.56 -4.92
N ILE A 91 18.21 -9.41 -4.30
CA ILE A 91 17.48 -8.94 -3.11
C ILE A 91 16.00 -8.79 -3.43
N ASP A 92 15.64 -8.16 -4.54
CA ASP A 92 14.25 -7.96 -4.96
C ASP A 92 13.56 -9.30 -5.19
N THR A 93 14.22 -10.26 -5.83
CA THR A 93 13.69 -11.62 -6.02
C THR A 93 13.38 -12.31 -4.68
N VAL A 94 14.26 -12.17 -3.70
CA VAL A 94 14.04 -12.71 -2.34
C VAL A 94 12.96 -11.94 -1.58
N ALA A 95 12.89 -10.62 -1.75
CA ALA A 95 11.88 -9.76 -1.13
C ALA A 95 10.47 -10.15 -1.62
N TRP A 96 10.33 -10.38 -2.92
CA TRP A 96 9.08 -10.68 -3.60
C TRP A 96 8.71 -12.16 -3.63
N SER A 97 9.62 -13.05 -3.25
CA SER A 97 9.35 -14.47 -3.12
C SER A 97 8.08 -14.73 -2.28
N LYS A 98 7.24 -15.67 -2.72
CA LYS A 98 6.06 -16.12 -1.98
C LYS A 98 6.37 -16.53 -0.53
N ASN A 99 7.61 -16.98 -0.29
CA ASN A 99 8.11 -17.39 1.02
C ASN A 99 8.42 -16.20 1.96
N ASN A 100 8.52 -14.98 1.44
CA ASN A 100 8.74 -13.78 2.24
C ASN A 100 7.41 -13.16 2.69
N ALA A 101 6.69 -13.90 3.54
CA ALA A 101 5.42 -13.45 4.10
C ALA A 101 5.54 -12.13 4.88
N HIS A 102 6.71 -11.85 5.45
CA HIS A 102 6.98 -10.58 6.14
C HIS A 102 6.93 -9.40 5.17
N HIS A 103 7.70 -9.45 4.08
CA HIS A 103 7.74 -8.37 3.09
C HIS A 103 6.36 -8.13 2.47
N ARG A 104 5.69 -9.19 1.99
CA ARG A 104 4.36 -9.09 1.36
C ARG A 104 3.32 -8.44 2.29
N ARG A 105 3.33 -8.82 3.58
CA ARG A 105 2.47 -8.20 4.60
C ARG A 105 2.80 -6.71 4.79
N SER A 106 4.09 -6.36 4.90
CA SER A 106 4.50 -4.96 5.05
C SER A 106 4.12 -4.11 3.84
N VAL A 107 4.27 -4.63 2.61
CA VAL A 107 3.81 -3.96 1.38
C VAL A 107 2.30 -3.72 1.44
N ALA A 108 1.51 -4.76 1.72
CA ALA A 108 0.06 -4.64 1.77
C ALA A 108 -0.40 -3.63 2.84
N ALA A 109 0.23 -3.64 4.02
CA ALA A 109 -0.06 -2.68 5.09
C ALA A 109 0.33 -1.24 4.68
N SER A 110 1.48 -1.05 4.03
CA SER A 110 1.93 0.26 3.52
C SER A 110 0.95 0.84 2.50
N LEU A 111 0.46 0.00 1.57
CA LEU A 111 -0.52 0.43 0.57
C LEU A 111 -1.86 0.82 1.18
N VAL A 112 -2.29 0.14 2.25
CA VAL A 112 -3.48 0.51 3.03
C VAL A 112 -3.26 1.85 3.77
N GLU A 113 -2.09 2.08 4.36
CA GLU A 113 -1.75 3.37 4.95
C GLU A 113 -1.72 4.48 3.91
N GLY A 114 -1.24 4.21 2.70
CA GLY A 114 -1.35 5.14 1.57
C GLY A 114 -2.78 5.62 1.31
N VAL A 115 -3.80 4.76 1.50
CA VAL A 115 -5.21 5.16 1.40
C VAL A 115 -5.64 6.07 2.56
N TYR A 116 -5.17 5.79 3.77
CA TYR A 116 -5.40 6.68 4.92
C TYR A 116 -4.83 8.08 4.68
N ILE A 117 -3.59 8.15 4.20
CA ILE A 117 -2.94 9.44 3.94
C ILE A 117 -3.54 10.14 2.72
N LEU A 118 -3.99 9.41 1.69
CA LEU A 118 -4.75 10.00 0.56
C LEU A 118 -5.99 10.76 1.03
N GLU A 119 -6.74 10.19 1.97
CA GLU A 119 -7.92 10.84 2.52
C GLU A 119 -7.56 12.00 3.45
N ARG A 120 -6.47 11.91 4.24
CA ARG A 120 -5.98 13.05 5.03
C ARG A 120 -5.50 14.20 4.14
N ASP A 121 -4.78 13.89 3.07
CA ASP A 121 -4.34 14.87 2.08
C ASP A 121 -5.55 15.58 1.45
N ARG A 122 -6.65 14.86 1.16
CA ARG A 122 -7.91 15.46 0.71
C ARG A 122 -8.51 16.40 1.77
N GLN A 123 -8.61 15.95 3.02
CA GLN A 123 -9.19 16.73 4.12
C GLN A 123 -8.39 18.02 4.40
N GLU A 124 -7.06 17.95 4.28
CA GLU A 124 -6.13 19.05 4.55
C GLU A 124 -5.71 19.81 3.29
N LYS A 125 -6.30 19.48 2.12
CA LYS A 125 -6.02 20.09 0.81
C LYS A 125 -4.54 20.08 0.43
N ARG A 126 -3.84 18.99 0.74
CA ARG A 126 -2.45 18.75 0.32
C ARG A 126 -2.41 18.19 -1.09
N GLU A 127 -1.76 18.89 -2.00
CA GLU A 127 -1.63 18.53 -3.41
C GLU A 127 -0.19 18.68 -3.91
N GLY A 128 0.13 17.99 -5.02
CA GLY A 128 1.45 18.08 -5.66
C GLY A 128 2.58 17.76 -4.69
N SER A 129 3.54 18.67 -4.55
CA SER A 129 4.69 18.52 -3.67
C SER A 129 4.36 18.51 -2.18
N GLN A 130 3.14 18.91 -1.79
CA GLN A 130 2.68 18.87 -0.40
C GLN A 130 2.02 17.52 -0.04
N ALA A 131 1.70 16.68 -1.03
CA ALA A 131 1.05 15.39 -0.77
C ALA A 131 1.97 14.44 0.01
N LEU A 132 1.44 13.85 1.07
CA LEU A 132 2.18 12.92 1.95
C LEU A 132 1.90 11.45 1.60
N ALA A 133 0.88 11.19 0.80
CA ALA A 133 0.49 9.85 0.41
C ALA A 133 1.48 9.13 -0.54
N PRO A 134 2.10 9.78 -1.55
CA PRO A 134 2.91 9.09 -2.57
C PRO A 134 4.02 8.16 -2.07
N PRO A 135 4.81 8.54 -1.04
CA PRO A 135 5.87 7.66 -0.53
C PRO A 135 5.40 6.27 -0.09
N TRP A 136 4.14 6.10 0.34
CA TRP A 136 3.60 4.83 0.83
C TRP A 136 3.46 3.74 -0.24
N TRP A 137 3.41 4.11 -1.52
CA TRP A 137 3.37 3.16 -2.64
C TRP A 137 4.59 3.27 -3.55
N GLU A 138 5.16 4.47 -3.73
CA GLU A 138 6.33 4.67 -4.59
C GLU A 138 7.57 3.93 -4.08
N PHE A 139 7.75 3.84 -2.76
CA PHE A 139 8.84 3.09 -2.14
C PHE A 139 8.86 1.62 -2.57
N PHE A 140 7.67 1.03 -2.77
CA PHE A 140 7.52 -0.37 -3.21
C PHE A 140 7.32 -0.50 -4.72
N HIS A 141 7.68 0.55 -5.49
CA HIS A 141 7.54 0.58 -6.94
C HIS A 141 6.11 0.40 -7.46
N PHE A 142 5.13 0.90 -6.71
CA PHE A 142 3.75 0.99 -7.19
C PHE A 142 3.46 2.39 -7.74
N LYS A 143 2.41 2.46 -8.55
CA LYS A 143 1.78 3.69 -9.00
C LYS A 143 0.30 3.67 -8.61
N LEU A 144 -0.22 4.80 -8.12
CA LEU A 144 -1.65 4.99 -7.95
C LEU A 144 -2.35 5.08 -9.31
N VAL A 145 -3.28 4.17 -9.59
CA VAL A 145 -4.08 4.13 -10.82
C VAL A 145 -5.41 4.84 -10.63
N ARG A 146 -6.10 4.53 -9.53
CA ARG A 146 -7.46 5.02 -9.28
C ARG A 146 -7.72 5.16 -7.79
N LYS A 147 -8.34 6.27 -7.39
CA LYS A 147 -8.94 6.45 -6.06
C LYS A 147 -10.36 5.90 -6.08
N LEU A 148 -10.77 5.19 -5.04
CA LEU A 148 -12.14 4.77 -4.81
C LEU A 148 -12.78 5.77 -3.85
N ILE A 149 -13.75 6.52 -4.36
CA ILE A 149 -14.39 7.65 -3.69
C ILE A 149 -15.84 7.27 -3.46
N ASP A 150 -16.33 7.49 -2.24
CA ASP A 150 -17.72 7.28 -1.87
C ASP A 150 -18.61 8.33 -2.54
N ASP A 151 -19.78 7.94 -3.04
CA ASP A 151 -20.72 8.86 -3.69
C ASP A 151 -21.62 9.60 -2.67
N VAL A 152 -21.67 9.12 -1.42
CA VAL A 152 -22.44 9.74 -0.34
C VAL A 152 -21.67 10.87 0.34
N ASP A 153 -20.45 10.61 0.81
CA ASP A 153 -19.65 11.58 1.59
C ASP A 153 -18.37 12.06 0.89
N PHE A 154 -18.13 11.61 -0.34
CA PHE A 154 -16.96 11.96 -1.15
C PHE A 154 -15.61 11.64 -0.50
N CYS A 155 -15.59 10.79 0.53
CA CYS A 155 -14.35 10.34 1.14
C CYS A 155 -13.67 9.31 0.25
N ILE A 156 -12.35 9.39 0.17
CA ILE A 156 -11.52 8.33 -0.39
C ILE A 156 -11.53 7.18 0.62
N PHE A 157 -12.02 6.02 0.23
CA PHE A 157 -12.09 4.82 1.09
C PHE A 157 -11.22 3.67 0.60
N GLY A 158 -10.76 3.74 -0.66
CA GLY A 158 -9.87 2.74 -1.24
C GLY A 158 -9.03 3.29 -2.38
N ALA A 159 -8.10 2.48 -2.86
CA ALA A 159 -7.27 2.79 -4.01
C ALA A 159 -6.88 1.53 -4.79
N ILE A 160 -6.63 1.69 -6.09
CA ILE A 160 -6.03 0.68 -6.95
C ILE A 160 -4.61 1.12 -7.28
N TYR A 161 -3.66 0.27 -6.94
CA TYR A 161 -2.24 0.45 -7.25
C TYR A 161 -1.80 -0.54 -8.32
N GLU A 162 -0.93 -0.12 -9.23
CA GLU A 162 -0.26 -0.98 -10.22
C GLU A 162 1.22 -1.10 -9.86
N TYR A 163 1.73 -2.33 -9.86
CA TYR A 163 3.16 -2.58 -9.67
C TYR A 163 3.94 -2.26 -10.95
N LYS A 164 4.99 -1.45 -10.82
CA LYS A 164 5.90 -1.03 -11.91
C LYS A 164 7.33 -1.40 -11.52
N PRO A 165 7.77 -2.65 -11.80
CA PRO A 165 9.11 -3.08 -11.41
C PRO A 165 10.20 -2.18 -12.04
N PRO A 166 11.35 -2.00 -11.37
CA PRO A 166 12.48 -1.27 -11.93
C PRO A 166 12.92 -1.83 -13.30
N SER A 167 13.29 -0.94 -14.23
CA SER A 167 13.66 -1.27 -15.60
C SER A 167 14.95 -2.11 -15.76
N SER A 168 15.67 -2.40 -14.66
CA SER A 168 16.83 -3.29 -14.66
C SER A 168 16.48 -4.78 -14.86
N HIS A 169 15.21 -5.16 -14.79
CA HIS A 169 14.73 -6.52 -15.06
C HIS A 169 14.46 -6.81 -16.56
N CYS A 170 14.81 -5.90 -17.47
CA CYS A 170 14.36 -5.96 -18.87
C CYS A 170 15.25 -6.78 -19.82
N ASN A 171 16.30 -7.47 -19.36
CA ASN A 171 17.10 -8.33 -20.23
C ASN A 171 16.83 -9.81 -19.94
N GLY A 172 15.86 -10.37 -20.66
CA GLY A 172 15.69 -11.83 -20.82
C GLY A 172 14.69 -12.46 -19.85
N SER A 173 13.45 -12.60 -20.33
CA SER A 173 12.32 -13.21 -19.63
C SER A 173 11.73 -12.33 -18.52
N ILE A 174 10.52 -11.80 -18.77
CA ILE A 174 9.55 -11.57 -17.71
C ILE A 174 9.30 -12.95 -17.11
N VAL A 175 10.18 -13.38 -16.21
CA VAL A 175 9.81 -14.38 -15.24
C VAL A 175 8.75 -13.65 -14.43
N SER A 176 7.49 -13.92 -14.73
CA SER A 176 6.40 -13.74 -13.80
C SER A 176 6.86 -14.42 -12.52
N ILE A 177 7.50 -13.67 -11.62
CA ILE A 177 7.93 -14.20 -10.33
C ILE A 177 6.63 -14.65 -9.69
N ASP A 178 6.46 -15.97 -9.60
CA ASP A 178 5.25 -16.63 -9.16
C ASP A 178 4.87 -16.08 -7.78
N GLY A 179 3.84 -15.22 -7.74
CA GLY A 179 3.38 -14.57 -6.51
C GLY A 179 3.33 -13.05 -6.50
N ASN A 180 3.89 -12.32 -7.47
CA ASN A 180 3.82 -10.85 -7.47
C ASN A 180 2.47 -10.30 -7.95
N PRO A 181 1.86 -9.34 -7.24
CA PRO A 181 0.65 -8.71 -7.73
C PRO A 181 1.01 -7.78 -8.89
N ARG A 182 0.23 -7.83 -9.96
CA ARG A 182 0.23 -6.72 -10.92
C ARG A 182 -0.56 -5.54 -10.36
N TYR A 183 -1.63 -5.82 -9.61
CA TYR A 183 -2.46 -4.80 -8.98
C TYR A 183 -2.78 -5.15 -7.52
N VAL A 184 -2.89 -4.11 -6.70
CA VAL A 184 -3.38 -4.20 -5.32
C VAL A 184 -4.57 -3.27 -5.17
N ILE A 185 -5.69 -3.80 -4.68
CA ILE A 185 -6.86 -3.02 -4.30
C ILE A 185 -6.86 -2.92 -2.77
N ALA A 186 -6.60 -1.73 -2.26
CA ALA A 186 -6.48 -1.46 -0.84
C ALA A 186 -7.68 -0.67 -0.31
N PHE A 187 -8.19 -1.04 0.87
CA PHE A 187 -9.30 -0.38 1.55
C PHE A 187 -8.87 0.08 2.95
N ARG A 188 -9.04 1.36 3.26
CA ARG A 188 -8.79 1.87 4.62
C ARG A 188 -9.95 1.52 5.55
N GLY A 189 -9.66 1.52 6.85
CA GLY A 189 -10.71 1.57 7.87
C GLY A 189 -11.19 3.00 8.14
N THR A 190 -11.85 3.18 9.27
CA THR A 190 -12.43 4.46 9.68
C THR A 190 -11.35 5.48 10.06
N ILE A 191 -11.53 6.73 9.65
CA ILE A 191 -10.69 7.84 10.06
C ILE A 191 -11.42 8.56 11.18
N THR A 192 -10.99 8.30 12.41
CA THR A 192 -11.62 8.90 13.58
C THR A 192 -10.70 9.98 14.15
N LYS A 193 -11.30 10.96 14.81
CA LYS A 193 -10.54 11.87 15.67
C LYS A 193 -10.13 11.11 16.94
N PRO A 194 -9.04 11.51 17.63
CA PRO A 194 -8.52 10.79 18.80
C PRO A 194 -9.58 10.49 19.87
N ASP A 195 -10.53 11.41 20.08
CA ASP A 195 -11.52 11.32 21.15
C ASP A 195 -12.83 10.62 20.75
N SER A 196 -13.03 10.31 19.46
CA SER A 196 -14.26 9.70 18.93
C SER A 196 -14.10 8.26 18.43
N PHE A 197 -12.87 7.71 18.48
CA PHE A 197 -12.53 6.42 17.87
C PHE A 197 -13.52 5.30 18.22
N THR A 198 -13.84 5.12 19.50
CA THR A 198 -14.69 4.00 19.95
C THR A 198 -16.15 4.15 19.54
N ARG A 199 -16.71 5.37 19.61
CA ARG A 199 -18.12 5.62 19.23
C ARG A 199 -18.34 5.51 17.74
N ASP A 200 -17.46 6.13 16.94
CA ASP A 200 -17.54 6.06 15.47
C ASP A 200 -17.41 4.60 15.01
N PHE A 201 -16.56 3.83 15.69
CA PHE A 201 -16.38 2.41 15.37
C PHE A 201 -17.55 1.52 15.80
N GLU A 202 -18.23 1.82 16.91
CA GLU A 202 -19.45 1.11 17.31
C GLU A 202 -20.57 1.27 16.25
N LEU A 203 -20.68 2.46 15.65
CA LEU A 203 -21.59 2.71 14.53
C LEU A 203 -21.19 1.90 13.30
N ASP A 204 -19.89 1.80 12.98
CA ASP A 204 -19.40 0.99 11.87
C ASP A 204 -19.67 -0.52 12.08
N ILE A 205 -19.53 -1.02 13.32
CA ILE A 205 -19.94 -2.38 13.71
C ILE A 205 -21.43 -2.60 13.45
N HIS A 206 -22.27 -1.60 13.74
CA HIS A 206 -23.69 -1.68 13.47
C HIS A 206 -23.98 -1.79 11.98
N ILE A 207 -23.31 -0.97 11.14
CA ILE A 207 -23.40 -1.06 9.68
C ILE A 207 -22.97 -2.45 9.18
N MET A 208 -21.88 -3.00 9.72
CA MET A 208 -21.43 -4.35 9.36
C MET A 208 -22.44 -5.44 9.71
N ARG A 209 -23.12 -5.33 10.86
CA ARG A 209 -24.17 -6.27 11.27
C ARG A 209 -25.44 -6.15 10.44
N ASN A 210 -25.77 -4.94 9.99
CA ASN A 210 -27.05 -4.65 9.35
C ASN A 210 -27.01 -4.65 7.82
N GLY A 211 -25.83 -4.64 7.19
CA GLY A 211 -25.75 -4.78 5.74
C GLY A 211 -24.56 -4.09 5.10
N LEU A 212 -23.32 -4.45 5.45
CA LEU A 212 -22.12 -3.94 4.74
C LEU A 212 -22.23 -4.09 3.21
N HIS A 213 -22.83 -5.20 2.77
CA HIS A 213 -23.06 -5.52 1.36
C HIS A 213 -24.00 -4.54 0.64
N GLN A 214 -24.75 -3.71 1.38
CA GLN A 214 -25.70 -2.73 0.87
C GLN A 214 -25.13 -1.30 0.91
N THR A 215 -23.88 -1.14 1.34
CA THR A 215 -23.23 0.18 1.38
C THR A 215 -22.69 0.57 0.01
N SER A 216 -22.80 1.85 -0.34
CA SER A 216 -22.22 2.44 -1.57
C SER A 216 -20.74 2.09 -1.73
N ARG A 217 -19.96 2.23 -0.66
CA ARG A 217 -18.52 1.90 -0.63
C ARG A 217 -18.25 0.46 -1.01
N PHE A 218 -19.05 -0.48 -0.50
CA PHE A 218 -18.89 -1.89 -0.86
C PHE A 218 -19.27 -2.14 -2.32
N GLU A 219 -20.35 -1.55 -2.82
CA GLU A 219 -20.74 -1.69 -4.22
C GLU A 219 -19.65 -1.19 -5.18
N ILE A 220 -19.17 0.03 -4.96
CA ILE A 220 -18.08 0.65 -5.73
C ILE A 220 -16.80 -0.21 -5.64
N GLY A 221 -16.45 -0.64 -4.42
CA GLY A 221 -15.28 -1.49 -4.18
C GLY A 221 -15.38 -2.84 -4.87
N MET A 222 -16.52 -3.52 -4.77
CA MET A 222 -16.76 -4.83 -5.38
C MET A 222 -16.74 -4.72 -6.91
N GLN A 223 -17.31 -3.65 -7.48
CA GLN A 223 -17.25 -3.41 -8.92
C GLN A 223 -15.81 -3.19 -9.40
N ALA A 224 -15.00 -2.46 -8.63
CA ALA A 224 -13.58 -2.31 -8.92
C ALA A 224 -12.84 -3.66 -8.90
N VAL A 225 -13.12 -4.51 -7.89
CA VAL A 225 -12.55 -5.87 -7.81
C VAL A 225 -12.93 -6.72 -9.01
N ARG A 226 -14.23 -6.79 -9.36
CA ARG A 226 -14.71 -7.54 -10.53
C ARG A 226 -14.07 -7.08 -11.83
N ASN A 227 -14.02 -5.76 -12.04
CA ASN A 227 -13.43 -5.19 -13.25
C ASN A 227 -11.94 -5.52 -13.36
N MET A 228 -11.18 -5.38 -12.27
CA MET A 228 -9.75 -5.71 -12.28
C MET A 228 -9.51 -7.20 -12.54
N VAL A 229 -10.24 -8.09 -11.84
CA VAL A 229 -10.11 -9.54 -12.04
C VAL A 229 -10.50 -9.95 -13.46
N ALA A 230 -11.56 -9.38 -14.03
CA ALA A 230 -11.94 -9.62 -15.42
C ALA A 230 -10.87 -9.14 -16.41
N THR A 231 -10.17 -8.04 -16.11
CA THR A 231 -9.18 -7.44 -17.01
C THR A 231 -7.83 -8.18 -16.97
N VAL A 232 -7.38 -8.61 -15.79
CA VAL A 232 -6.00 -9.12 -15.62
C VAL A 232 -5.91 -10.52 -15.00
N GLY A 233 -7.03 -11.14 -14.64
CA GLY A 233 -7.07 -12.43 -13.97
C GLY A 233 -6.85 -12.34 -12.46
N ALA A 234 -7.43 -13.30 -11.72
CA ALA A 234 -7.43 -13.31 -10.26
C ALA A 234 -6.03 -13.43 -9.63
N SER A 235 -5.12 -14.20 -10.26
CA SER A 235 -3.75 -14.39 -9.77
C SER A 235 -2.91 -13.10 -9.76
N ASN A 236 -3.33 -12.07 -10.52
CA ASN A 236 -2.63 -10.80 -10.66
C ASN A 236 -3.17 -9.70 -9.74
N VAL A 237 -4.19 -9.99 -8.92
CA VAL A 237 -4.87 -9.00 -8.07
C VAL A 237 -4.79 -9.42 -6.61
N TRP A 238 -4.29 -8.51 -5.76
CA TRP A 238 -4.38 -8.64 -4.32
C TRP A 238 -5.48 -7.76 -3.74
N LEU A 239 -6.11 -8.24 -2.68
CA LEU A 239 -6.95 -7.43 -1.79
C LEU A 239 -6.19 -7.10 -0.52
N ALA A 240 -6.27 -5.86 -0.07
CA ALA A 240 -5.74 -5.47 1.22
C ALA A 240 -6.74 -4.59 1.95
N GLY A 241 -6.86 -4.75 3.26
CA GLY A 241 -7.70 -3.86 4.03
C GLY A 241 -7.36 -3.85 5.51
N HIS A 242 -7.69 -2.75 6.16
CA HIS A 242 -7.55 -2.57 7.61
C HIS A 242 -8.90 -2.29 8.27
N SER A 243 -9.18 -2.91 9.41
CA SER A 243 -10.37 -2.63 10.22
C SER A 243 -11.66 -2.77 9.38
N LEU A 244 -12.51 -1.74 9.27
CA LEU A 244 -13.68 -1.77 8.37
C LEU A 244 -13.31 -2.08 6.90
N GLY A 245 -12.17 -1.55 6.41
CA GLY A 245 -11.66 -1.86 5.08
C GLY A 245 -11.24 -3.33 4.92
N ALA A 246 -10.75 -3.97 6.00
CA ALA A 246 -10.49 -5.41 6.02
C ALA A 246 -11.80 -6.21 5.93
N ALA A 247 -12.88 -5.74 6.56
CA ALA A 247 -14.20 -6.34 6.46
C ALA A 247 -14.75 -6.25 5.01
N MET A 248 -14.57 -5.11 4.34
CA MET A 248 -14.90 -4.94 2.92
C MET A 248 -14.08 -5.87 2.01
N ALA A 249 -12.75 -5.91 2.22
CA ALA A 249 -11.85 -6.80 1.48
C ALA A 249 -12.21 -8.27 1.69
N MET A 250 -12.59 -8.65 2.92
CA MET A 250 -13.03 -10.00 3.26
C MET A 250 -14.32 -10.37 2.54
N LEU A 251 -15.32 -9.49 2.53
CA LEU A 251 -16.58 -9.72 1.85
C LEU A 251 -16.39 -9.84 0.33
N ALA A 252 -15.56 -8.97 -0.25
CA ALA A 252 -15.21 -9.03 -1.67
C ALA A 252 -14.47 -10.33 -2.01
N GLY A 253 -13.47 -10.71 -1.19
CA GLY A 253 -12.72 -11.95 -1.34
C GLY A 253 -13.60 -13.20 -1.25
N LYS A 254 -14.53 -13.26 -0.28
CA LYS A 254 -15.53 -14.33 -0.20
C LYS A 254 -16.40 -14.40 -1.45
N THR A 255 -16.85 -13.26 -1.94
CA THR A 255 -17.69 -13.17 -3.16
C THR A 255 -16.94 -13.70 -4.37
N MET A 256 -15.67 -13.33 -4.55
CA MET A 256 -14.82 -13.82 -5.64
C MET A 256 -14.50 -15.31 -5.50
N ALA A 257 -14.20 -15.78 -4.28
CA ALA A 257 -13.89 -17.18 -4.01
C ALA A 257 -15.07 -18.11 -4.33
N LYS A 258 -16.30 -17.70 -4.01
CA LYS A 258 -17.52 -18.44 -4.42
C LYS A 258 -17.71 -18.52 -5.93
N MET A 259 -17.13 -17.59 -6.68
CA MET A 259 -17.07 -17.60 -8.14
C MET A 259 -15.83 -18.35 -8.67
N GLY A 260 -15.12 -19.10 -7.83
CA GLY A 260 -13.89 -19.83 -8.20
C GLY A 260 -12.63 -18.98 -8.32
N ASN A 261 -12.68 -17.71 -7.92
CA ASN A 261 -11.55 -16.77 -8.02
C ASN A 261 -10.91 -16.54 -6.64
N PHE A 262 -9.81 -17.24 -6.38
CA PHE A 262 -9.11 -17.19 -5.08
C PHE A 262 -8.06 -16.08 -5.07
N LEU A 263 -8.47 -14.88 -4.67
CA LEU A 263 -7.58 -13.73 -4.56
C LEU A 263 -6.66 -13.85 -3.34
N GLU A 264 -5.40 -13.48 -3.48
CA GLU A 264 -4.55 -13.22 -2.32
C GLU A 264 -5.13 -12.03 -1.56
N ALA A 265 -5.27 -12.17 -0.24
CA ALA A 265 -5.91 -11.15 0.58
C ALA A 265 -5.17 -10.93 1.90
N PHE A 266 -4.92 -9.67 2.25
CA PHE A 266 -4.30 -9.25 3.50
C PHE A 266 -5.32 -8.49 4.33
N LEU A 267 -5.77 -9.11 5.41
CA LEU A 267 -6.87 -8.62 6.26
C LEU A 267 -6.29 -8.23 7.61
N PHE A 268 -6.09 -6.93 7.82
CA PHE A 268 -5.47 -6.38 9.03
C PHE A 268 -6.54 -5.97 10.05
N ASN A 269 -6.50 -6.59 11.23
CA ASN A 269 -7.40 -6.32 12.34
C ASN A 269 -8.88 -6.22 11.95
N PRO A 270 -9.43 -7.15 11.13
CA PRO A 270 -10.85 -7.12 10.82
C PRO A 270 -11.66 -7.32 12.11
N PRO A 271 -12.83 -6.66 12.23
CA PRO A 271 -13.71 -6.85 13.38
C PRO A 271 -14.34 -8.24 13.36
N TYR A 272 -14.48 -8.84 14.55
CA TYR A 272 -15.16 -10.11 14.78
C TYR A 272 -16.51 -9.85 15.46
N LEU A 273 -17.61 -10.19 14.79
CA LEU A 273 -18.96 -9.79 15.21
C LEU A 273 -19.61 -10.81 16.15
N SER A 274 -18.98 -11.13 17.29
CA SER A 274 -19.56 -12.02 18.32
C SER A 274 -19.33 -11.51 19.75
N ALA A 275 -19.82 -12.26 20.74
CA ALA A 275 -19.45 -12.04 22.13
C ALA A 275 -17.92 -12.18 22.29
N PRO A 276 -17.25 -11.28 23.04
CA PRO A 276 -15.79 -11.24 23.14
C PRO A 276 -15.28 -12.26 24.18
N ILE A 277 -15.41 -13.55 23.85
CA ILE A 277 -15.03 -14.68 24.71
C ILE A 277 -13.52 -14.68 25.00
N GLU A 278 -12.70 -14.16 24.08
CA GLU A 278 -11.25 -14.07 24.25
C GLU A 278 -10.83 -13.13 25.38
N ARG A 279 -11.71 -12.22 25.84
CA ARG A 279 -11.46 -11.35 27.01
C ARG A 279 -11.49 -12.10 28.34
N ILE A 280 -12.01 -13.32 28.38
CA ILE A 280 -12.11 -14.12 29.60
C ILE A 280 -10.71 -14.62 29.98
N LYS A 281 -10.22 -14.18 31.15
CA LYS A 281 -8.88 -14.52 31.67
C LYS A 281 -8.73 -16.02 31.96
N ASP A 282 -9.76 -16.64 32.52
CA ASP A 282 -9.74 -18.06 32.85
C ASP A 282 -9.86 -18.92 31.58
N LYS A 283 -8.78 -19.65 31.26
CA LYS A 283 -8.70 -20.52 30.08
C LYS A 283 -9.71 -21.68 30.11
N LYS A 284 -10.03 -22.24 31.28
CA LYS A 284 -10.99 -23.34 31.42
C LYS A 284 -12.41 -22.84 31.17
N VAL A 285 -12.77 -21.71 31.78
CA VAL A 285 -14.09 -21.07 31.56
C VAL A 285 -14.25 -20.68 30.10
N LYS A 286 -13.24 -20.01 29.51
CA LYS A 286 -13.21 -19.64 28.09
C LYS A 286 -13.46 -20.85 27.18
N HIS A 287 -12.78 -21.95 27.44
CA HIS A 287 -12.92 -23.15 26.64
C HIS A 287 -14.28 -23.84 26.84
N GLY A 288 -14.77 -23.92 28.08
CA GLY A 288 -16.07 -24.48 28.40
C GLY A 288 -17.21 -23.73 27.70
N ILE A 289 -17.15 -22.39 27.68
CA ILE A 289 -18.13 -21.55 26.97
C ILE A 289 -18.12 -21.84 25.46
N ARG A 290 -16.94 -21.95 24.83
CA ARG A 290 -16.85 -22.23 23.39
C ARG A 290 -17.37 -23.62 23.03
N ILE A 291 -17.02 -24.65 23.81
CA ILE A 291 -17.57 -26.00 23.60
C ILE A 291 -19.08 -25.99 23.73
N ALA A 292 -19.61 -25.45 24.84
CA ALA A 292 -21.05 -25.42 25.08
C ALA A 292 -21.78 -24.66 23.96
N GLY A 293 -21.26 -23.51 23.55
CA GLY A 293 -21.80 -22.74 22.43
C GLY A 293 -21.84 -23.53 21.12
N SER A 294 -20.79 -24.30 20.83
CA SER A 294 -20.69 -25.10 19.60
C SER A 294 -21.69 -26.27 19.59
N VAL A 295 -21.85 -26.96 20.73
CA VAL A 295 -22.83 -28.03 20.90
C VAL A 295 -24.26 -27.50 20.74
N ILE A 296 -24.58 -26.36 21.36
CA ILE A 296 -25.89 -25.70 21.21
C ILE A 296 -26.14 -25.31 19.74
N THR A 297 -25.15 -24.70 19.08
CA THR A 297 -25.25 -24.28 17.67
C THR A 297 -25.49 -25.48 16.76
N ALA A 298 -24.74 -26.56 16.93
CA ALA A 298 -24.90 -27.79 16.15
C ALA A 298 -26.28 -28.44 16.37
N GLY A 299 -26.75 -28.49 17.61
CA GLY A 299 -28.09 -28.99 17.93
C GLY A 299 -29.20 -28.17 17.26
N LEU A 300 -29.10 -26.85 17.29
CA LEU A 300 -30.04 -25.95 16.59
C LEU A 300 -29.98 -26.12 15.06
N ALA A 301 -28.77 -26.30 14.49
CA ALA A 301 -28.59 -26.55 13.07
C ALA A 301 -29.27 -27.85 12.60
N LEU A 302 -29.12 -28.94 13.37
CA LEU A 302 -29.80 -30.21 13.09
C LEU A 302 -31.32 -30.07 13.17
N ALA A 303 -31.83 -29.37 14.18
CA ALA A 303 -33.27 -29.11 14.33
C ALA A 303 -33.84 -28.27 13.17
N ALA A 304 -33.11 -27.26 12.71
CA ALA A 304 -33.50 -26.43 11.57
C ALA A 304 -33.54 -27.22 10.25
N ARG A 305 -32.55 -28.10 9.99
CA ARG A 305 -32.53 -28.98 8.81
C ARG A 305 -33.72 -29.94 8.77
N GLY A 306 -34.17 -30.43 9.94
CA GLY A 306 -35.35 -31.29 10.04
C GLY A 306 -36.67 -30.62 9.62
N LYS A 307 -36.77 -29.29 9.74
CA LYS A 307 -37.95 -28.52 9.33
C LYS A 307 -37.96 -28.14 7.84
N ASN A 308 -36.80 -28.10 7.17
CA ASN A 308 -36.67 -27.72 5.76
C ASN A 308 -35.70 -28.63 4.99
N PRO A 309 -36.11 -29.85 4.59
CA PRO A 309 -35.24 -30.82 3.92
C PRO A 309 -34.86 -30.45 2.47
N ARG A 310 -35.39 -29.36 1.91
CA ARG A 310 -35.23 -28.98 0.49
C ARG A 310 -34.06 -28.04 0.17
N SER A 311 -33.31 -27.53 1.14
CA SER A 311 -32.16 -26.65 0.86
C SER A 311 -30.85 -27.46 0.73
N ARG A 312 -30.70 -28.21 -0.36
CA ARG A 312 -29.43 -28.83 -0.77
C ARG A 312 -28.57 -27.83 -1.55
N SER A 313 -28.47 -26.58 -1.10
CA SER A 313 -27.50 -25.65 -1.67
C SER A 313 -26.10 -26.13 -1.28
N GLU A 314 -25.15 -26.08 -2.21
CA GLU A 314 -23.74 -26.31 -1.90
C GLU A 314 -23.33 -25.50 -0.66
N ASP A 315 -22.63 -26.17 0.26
CA ASP A 315 -22.23 -25.57 1.53
C ASP A 315 -21.30 -24.35 1.26
N PRO A 316 -21.71 -23.12 1.63
CA PRO A 316 -20.89 -21.92 1.42
C PRO A 316 -19.48 -22.04 2.00
N PHE A 317 -19.32 -22.80 3.10
CA PHE A 317 -18.02 -23.05 3.72
C PHE A 317 -17.11 -23.93 2.86
N SER A 318 -17.69 -24.88 2.13
CA SER A 318 -16.98 -25.77 1.22
C SER A 318 -16.48 -25.01 -0.01
N ALA A 319 -17.29 -24.12 -0.61
CA ALA A 319 -16.87 -23.23 -1.70
C ALA A 319 -15.74 -22.26 -1.27
N LEU A 320 -15.74 -21.84 0.00
CA LEU A 320 -14.73 -20.94 0.57
C LEU A 320 -13.49 -21.67 1.11
N SER A 321 -13.51 -22.99 1.25
CA SER A 321 -12.46 -23.79 1.92
C SER A 321 -11.09 -23.68 1.26
N ALA A 322 -11.07 -23.55 -0.08
CA ALA A 322 -9.86 -23.37 -0.87
C ALA A 322 -9.25 -21.97 -0.71
N TRP A 323 -10.07 -20.95 -0.43
CA TRP A 323 -9.59 -19.59 -0.20
C TRP A 323 -8.90 -19.48 1.15
N THR A 324 -7.66 -18.99 1.17
CA THR A 324 -6.86 -18.88 2.40
C THR A 324 -6.28 -17.47 2.52
N PRO A 325 -7.08 -16.50 3.01
CA PRO A 325 -6.58 -15.14 3.22
C PRO A 325 -5.52 -15.10 4.33
N SER A 326 -4.61 -14.15 4.22
CA SER A 326 -3.70 -13.74 5.28
C SER A 326 -4.45 -12.86 6.27
N LEU A 327 -4.72 -13.42 7.45
CA LEU A 327 -5.48 -12.76 8.51
C LEU A 327 -4.52 -12.31 9.62
N CYS A 328 -4.34 -11.01 9.77
CA CYS A 328 -3.41 -10.41 10.71
C CYS A 328 -4.18 -9.80 11.89
N VAL A 329 -3.91 -10.28 13.10
CA VAL A 329 -4.65 -9.88 14.32
C VAL A 329 -3.73 -9.63 15.51
N ASN A 330 -4.19 -8.83 16.47
CA ASN A 330 -3.46 -8.54 17.70
C ASN A 330 -4.29 -8.99 18.93
N PRO A 331 -3.73 -9.76 19.89
CA PRO A 331 -4.46 -10.17 21.09
C PRO A 331 -4.94 -8.99 21.97
N ALA A 332 -4.23 -7.87 21.95
CA ALA A 332 -4.59 -6.65 22.68
C ALA A 332 -5.66 -5.81 21.94
N ASP A 333 -5.99 -6.16 20.70
CA ASP A 333 -7.11 -5.59 19.96
C ASP A 333 -8.38 -6.42 20.21
N HIS A 334 -9.26 -5.91 21.07
CA HIS A 334 -10.49 -6.60 21.45
C HIS A 334 -11.51 -6.76 20.31
N LEU A 335 -11.30 -6.12 19.15
CA LEU A 335 -12.19 -6.23 18.00
C LEU A 335 -11.85 -7.44 17.14
N CYS A 336 -10.57 -7.78 17.02
CA CYS A 336 -10.10 -8.86 16.16
C CYS A 336 -9.55 -10.07 16.94
N SER A 337 -9.26 -9.93 18.24
CA SER A 337 -8.65 -11.02 19.03
C SER A 337 -9.50 -12.28 19.09
N GLU A 338 -10.83 -12.19 18.91
CA GLU A 338 -11.71 -13.37 18.87
C GLU A 338 -11.39 -14.31 17.68
N TYR A 339 -10.77 -13.84 16.60
CA TYR A 339 -10.28 -14.73 15.53
C TYR A 339 -9.26 -15.75 16.05
N ILE A 340 -8.41 -15.37 17.02
CA ILE A 340 -7.43 -16.27 17.65
C ILE A 340 -8.19 -17.41 18.33
N GLY A 341 -9.15 -17.03 19.16
CA GLY A 341 -9.99 -17.97 19.89
C GLY A 341 -10.85 -18.87 18.99
N TYR A 342 -11.41 -18.31 17.92
CA TYR A 342 -12.16 -19.04 16.90
C TYR A 342 -11.32 -20.15 16.26
N PHE A 343 -10.14 -19.83 15.72
CA PHE A 343 -9.30 -20.82 15.05
C PHE A 343 -8.70 -21.84 16.02
N GLU A 344 -8.26 -21.41 17.21
CA GLU A 344 -7.74 -22.32 18.24
C GLU A 344 -8.81 -23.28 18.76
N HIS A 345 -10.04 -22.80 18.96
CA HIS A 345 -11.16 -23.64 19.38
C HIS A 345 -11.47 -24.72 18.35
N ARG A 346 -11.50 -24.38 17.06
CA ARG A 346 -11.71 -25.39 16.01
C ARG A 346 -10.66 -26.47 15.99
N LYS A 347 -9.39 -26.07 16.06
CA LYS A 347 -8.27 -27.02 16.14
C LYS A 347 -8.43 -27.95 17.35
N LYS A 348 -8.79 -27.40 18.50
CA LYS A 348 -9.01 -28.19 19.71
C LYS A 348 -10.21 -29.13 19.60
N MET A 349 -11.29 -28.71 18.96
CA MET A 349 -12.45 -29.56 18.70
C MET A 349 -12.08 -30.75 17.80
N GLU A 350 -11.20 -30.55 16.81
CA GLU A 350 -10.62 -31.66 16.04
C GLU A 350 -9.79 -32.61 16.92
N GLU A 351 -8.91 -32.07 17.76
CA GLU A 351 -8.03 -32.86 18.66
C GLU A 351 -8.79 -33.75 19.65
N ILE A 352 -9.95 -33.30 20.14
CA ILE A 352 -10.79 -34.07 21.09
C ILE A 352 -11.82 -34.98 20.39
N GLY A 353 -11.75 -35.13 19.07
CA GLY A 353 -12.69 -35.96 18.30
C GLY A 353 -14.08 -35.35 18.07
N ALA A 354 -14.29 -34.10 18.48
CA ALA A 354 -15.55 -33.37 18.30
C ALA A 354 -15.58 -32.48 17.04
N GLY A 355 -14.63 -32.66 16.11
CA GLY A 355 -14.49 -31.82 14.92
C GLY A 355 -15.73 -31.80 14.01
N ALA A 356 -16.51 -32.88 13.97
CA ALA A 356 -17.77 -32.91 13.22
C ALA A 356 -18.83 -31.95 13.79
N ILE A 357 -18.91 -31.85 15.12
CA ILE A 357 -19.82 -30.92 15.82
C ILE A 357 -19.41 -29.49 15.50
N GLU A 358 -18.11 -29.21 15.57
CA GLU A 358 -17.58 -27.88 15.29
C GLU A 358 -17.74 -27.48 13.81
N ARG A 359 -17.50 -28.38 12.86
CA ARG A 359 -17.74 -28.10 11.43
C ARG A 359 -19.20 -27.74 11.18
N LEU A 360 -20.14 -28.43 11.83
CA LEU A 360 -21.55 -28.07 11.75
C LEU A 360 -21.84 -26.72 12.43
N ALA A 361 -21.27 -26.48 13.62
CA ALA A 361 -21.48 -25.25 14.36
C ALA A 361 -20.94 -24.01 13.62
N THR A 362 -19.73 -24.09 13.06
CA THR A 362 -19.03 -22.97 12.40
C THR A 362 -19.67 -22.51 11.10
N GLN A 363 -20.49 -23.35 10.49
CA GLN A 363 -21.32 -22.97 9.33
C GLN A 363 -22.50 -22.08 9.71
N HIS A 364 -22.78 -21.94 11.01
CA HIS A 364 -23.97 -21.30 11.51
C HIS A 364 -23.67 -20.30 12.63
N SER A 365 -24.40 -19.19 12.65
CA SER A 365 -24.43 -18.27 13.79
C SER A 365 -25.57 -18.65 14.73
N LEU A 366 -25.32 -18.67 16.04
CA LEU A 366 -26.35 -18.87 17.07
C LEU A 366 -27.56 -17.95 16.87
N GLY A 367 -27.31 -16.66 16.62
CA GLY A 367 -28.37 -15.66 16.41
C GLY A 367 -29.17 -15.92 15.12
N GLY A 368 -28.49 -16.31 14.04
CA GLY A 368 -29.14 -16.62 12.77
C GLY A 368 -30.00 -17.89 12.82
N LEU A 369 -29.52 -18.94 13.49
CA LEU A 369 -30.27 -20.17 13.68
C LEU A 369 -31.49 -19.99 14.59
N PHE A 370 -31.34 -19.24 15.69
CA PHE A 370 -32.45 -18.98 16.61
C PHE A 370 -33.61 -18.27 15.89
N MET A 371 -33.30 -17.27 15.06
CA MET A 371 -34.33 -16.55 14.26
C MET A 371 -35.01 -17.45 13.24
N SER A 372 -34.26 -18.34 12.58
CA SER A 372 -34.79 -19.34 11.65
C SER A 372 -35.73 -20.35 12.33
N VAL A 373 -35.38 -20.83 13.53
CA VAL A 373 -36.18 -21.80 14.29
C VAL A 373 -37.49 -21.19 14.84
N VAL A 374 -37.46 -19.90 15.20
CA VAL A 374 -38.60 -19.14 15.77
C VAL A 374 -39.53 -18.57 14.68
N GLY A 375 -39.24 -18.79 13.39
CA GLY A 375 -40.15 -18.44 12.29
C GLY A 375 -40.21 -16.94 11.95
N LYS A 376 -39.27 -16.12 12.45
CA LYS A 376 -39.12 -14.73 12.02
C LYS A 376 -38.22 -14.70 10.78
N GLY A 377 -38.83 -14.85 9.61
CA GLY A 377 -38.20 -15.02 8.29
C GLY A 377 -37.38 -13.83 7.78
N VAL A 378 -36.36 -13.41 8.52
CA VAL A 378 -35.27 -12.61 7.97
C VAL A 378 -34.21 -13.62 7.51
N GLU A 379 -33.91 -13.68 6.23
CA GLU A 379 -32.74 -14.41 5.73
C GLU A 379 -31.52 -13.88 6.49
N ALA A 380 -31.00 -14.68 7.43
CA ALA A 380 -29.86 -14.29 8.23
C ALA A 380 -28.65 -14.14 7.31
N ALA A 381 -28.25 -12.90 7.03
CA ALA A 381 -27.07 -12.60 6.23
C ALA A 381 -25.87 -13.43 6.75
N GLU A 382 -25.14 -14.06 5.82
CA GLU A 382 -24.02 -14.93 6.16
C GLU A 382 -22.99 -14.17 7.03
N PRO A 383 -22.54 -14.75 8.16
CA PRO A 383 -21.67 -14.06 9.09
C PRO A 383 -20.33 -13.72 8.41
N LEU A 384 -20.08 -12.41 8.25
CA LEU A 384 -18.90 -11.88 7.58
C LEU A 384 -17.59 -12.43 8.16
N HIS A 385 -17.50 -12.53 9.49
CA HIS A 385 -16.30 -12.90 10.23
C HIS A 385 -15.95 -14.39 10.22
N LEU A 386 -16.85 -15.28 9.78
CA LEU A 386 -16.55 -16.71 9.77
C LEU A 386 -15.76 -17.09 8.52
N LEU A 387 -14.52 -17.55 8.70
CA LEU A 387 -13.65 -18.02 7.62
C LEU A 387 -13.39 -19.53 7.78
N PRO A 388 -13.55 -20.35 6.72
CA PRO A 388 -13.21 -21.76 6.79
C PRO A 388 -11.70 -21.99 6.94
N SER A 389 -10.91 -21.27 6.15
CA SER A 389 -9.45 -21.38 6.10
C SER A 389 -8.82 -19.99 6.23
N ALA A 390 -7.65 -19.90 6.84
CA ALA A 390 -6.85 -18.66 6.90
C ALA A 390 -5.38 -18.95 7.25
N ASN A 391 -4.49 -18.11 6.78
CA ASN A 391 -3.14 -17.98 7.34
C ASN A 391 -3.18 -16.91 8.44
N LEU A 392 -3.29 -17.35 9.70
CA LEU A 392 -3.42 -16.46 10.84
C LEU A 392 -2.04 -15.98 11.29
N THR A 393 -1.80 -14.67 11.24
CA THR A 393 -0.64 -14.01 11.82
C THR A 393 -1.07 -13.26 13.08
N VAL A 394 -0.56 -13.68 14.23
CA VAL A 394 -0.80 -13.03 15.52
C VAL A 394 0.40 -12.17 15.88
N ASN A 395 0.16 -10.87 16.11
CA ASN A 395 1.20 -9.97 16.61
C ASN A 395 1.32 -10.09 18.13
N LEU A 396 2.45 -10.63 18.60
CA LEU A 396 2.77 -10.81 20.01
C LEU A 396 3.68 -9.70 20.55
N SER A 397 4.03 -8.71 19.72
CA SER A 397 4.77 -7.54 20.19
C SER A 397 3.95 -6.75 21.21
N PRO A 398 4.57 -6.24 22.29
CA PRO A 398 3.87 -5.42 23.28
C PRO A 398 3.18 -4.22 22.64
N SER A 399 1.96 -3.94 23.09
CA SER A 399 1.18 -2.77 22.69
C SER A 399 0.78 -2.01 23.96
N ASN A 400 1.02 -0.69 24.01
CA ASN A 400 0.75 0.10 25.21
C ASN A 400 -0.76 0.31 25.44
N ASP A 401 -1.52 0.38 24.36
CA ASP A 401 -2.95 0.63 24.38
C ASP A 401 -3.65 -0.06 23.20
N PHE A 402 -4.98 0.01 23.22
CA PHE A 402 -5.82 -0.52 22.15
C PHE A 402 -5.57 0.17 20.79
N LYS A 403 -5.24 1.47 20.77
CA LYS A 403 -5.02 2.21 19.53
C LYS A 403 -3.76 1.74 18.80
N GLN A 404 -2.70 1.42 19.54
CA GLN A 404 -1.50 0.78 19.02
C GLN A 404 -1.79 -0.65 18.58
N ALA A 405 -2.51 -1.41 19.39
CA ALA A 405 -2.87 -2.80 19.09
C ALA A 405 -3.80 -2.94 17.89
N HIS A 406 -4.62 -1.93 17.60
CA HIS A 406 -5.53 -1.90 16.46
C HIS A 406 -4.89 -1.25 15.23
N GLY A 407 -3.99 -0.27 15.40
CA GLY A 407 -3.46 0.53 14.30
C GLY A 407 -2.69 -0.28 13.25
N ILE A 408 -2.85 0.10 11.98
CA ILE A 408 -2.19 -0.55 10.84
C ILE A 408 -0.66 -0.46 10.89
N HIS A 409 -0.12 0.56 11.57
CA HIS A 409 1.31 0.81 11.69
C HIS A 409 2.12 -0.28 12.39
N GLN A 410 1.46 -1.15 13.15
CA GLN A 410 2.13 -2.29 13.77
C GLN A 410 2.60 -3.33 12.74
N TRP A 411 2.12 -3.31 11.51
CA TRP A 411 2.29 -4.42 10.56
C TRP A 411 3.54 -4.33 9.68
N TRP A 412 4.29 -3.22 9.77
CA TRP A 412 5.52 -2.97 9.00
C TRP A 412 6.75 -2.63 9.86
N ARG A 413 6.70 -2.87 11.18
CA ARG A 413 7.87 -2.65 12.06
C ARG A 413 8.96 -3.71 11.81
N PRO A 414 10.25 -3.36 12.01
CA PRO A 414 11.36 -4.28 11.76
C PRO A 414 11.49 -5.39 12.83
N ASP A 415 10.99 -5.14 14.04
CA ASP A 415 11.19 -5.94 15.25
C ASP A 415 9.91 -6.65 15.72
N LEU A 416 9.16 -7.23 14.79
CA LEU A 416 7.88 -7.87 15.11
C LEU A 416 8.05 -9.31 15.62
N ASN A 417 7.46 -9.59 16.78
CA ASN A 417 7.27 -10.95 17.27
C ASN A 417 5.94 -11.50 16.74
N LEU A 418 6.00 -12.27 15.67
CA LEU A 418 4.81 -12.77 14.98
C LEU A 418 4.69 -14.29 15.10
N LYS A 419 3.50 -14.77 15.45
CA LYS A 419 3.15 -16.20 15.38
C LYS A 419 2.26 -16.43 14.17
N CYS A 420 2.76 -17.17 13.18
CA CYS A 420 1.99 -17.58 12.00
C CYS A 420 1.44 -19.00 12.17
N SER A 421 0.20 -19.24 11.78
CA SER A 421 -0.44 -20.55 11.87
C SER A 421 -1.43 -20.72 10.72
N LEU A 422 -1.26 -21.79 9.95
CA LEU A 422 -2.18 -22.14 8.86
C LEU A 422 -3.34 -22.98 9.39
N TYR A 423 -4.56 -22.49 9.19
CA TYR A 423 -5.79 -23.23 9.47
C TYR A 423 -6.49 -23.54 8.15
N LYS A 424 -6.75 -24.82 7.92
CA LYS A 424 -7.48 -25.31 6.74
C LYS A 424 -8.78 -25.97 7.20
N PHE A 425 -9.86 -25.69 6.50
CA PHE A 425 -11.09 -26.48 6.59
C PHE A 425 -10.85 -27.83 5.90
N LYS A 426 -11.17 -28.93 6.59
CA LYS A 426 -10.96 -30.31 6.13
C LYS A 426 -12.27 -31.05 5.88
#